data_AF-A0A2V7VW19-F1
#
_entry.id   AF-A0A2V7VW19-F1
#
_cell.length_a   1.000
_cell.length_b   1.000
_cell.length_c   1.000
_cell.angle_alpha   90.00
_cell.angle_beta   90.00
_cell.angle_gamma   90.00
#
_symmetry.space_group_name_H-M   'P 1'
#
loop_
_entity.id
_entity.type
_entity.pdbx_description
1 polymer ?
#
loop_
_entity_poly.entity_id
_entity_poly.type
_entity_poly.pdbx_seq_one_letter_code
_entity_poly.pdbx_strand_id
1 'polypeptide(L)'
;MGAFLLVLLLSFGCGDLCRDQAVAHYAWLFADAGYGHLPRERAGFLIREKDGTLTFAPWKVSDFASAHYRGGVPANTIALVHTHPDFASPWPSARDASVARRLALPVIVVSKDAVTVAMSDGTRRELFGRGWRRLR
;
A
#
# COMPACT_ATOMS: atom_id res chain seq x y z
N MET A 1 -40.24 -14.68 -22.97
CA MET A 1 -38.76 -14.70 -23.02
C MET A 1 -38.28 -13.40 -22.39
N GLY A 2 -37.87 -13.41 -21.12
CA GLY A 2 -37.40 -12.22 -20.41
C GLY A 2 -35.89 -12.25 -20.30
N ALA A 3 -35.20 -11.30 -20.94
CA ALA A 3 -33.77 -11.11 -20.78
C ALA A 3 -33.51 -10.35 -19.47
N PHE A 4 -32.97 -11.03 -18.47
CA PHE A 4 -32.42 -10.38 -17.28
C PHE A 4 -31.08 -9.75 -17.67
N LEU A 5 -31.07 -8.43 -17.82
CA LEU A 5 -29.86 -7.63 -17.98
C LEU A 5 -29.16 -7.55 -16.62
N LEU A 6 -28.12 -8.37 -16.41
CA LEU A 6 -27.28 -8.33 -15.22
C LEU A 6 -26.38 -7.09 -15.30
N VAL A 7 -26.76 -6.00 -14.64
CA VAL A 7 -25.90 -4.82 -14.48
C VAL A 7 -24.83 -5.15 -13.43
N LEU A 8 -23.64 -5.53 -13.90
CA LEU A 8 -22.43 -5.59 -13.09
C LEU A 8 -22.04 -4.16 -12.70
N LEU A 9 -22.49 -3.72 -11.53
CA LEU A 9 -21.98 -2.53 -10.87
C LEU A 9 -20.52 -2.80 -10.50
N LEU A 10 -19.60 -2.48 -11.40
CA LEU A 10 -18.18 -2.38 -11.09
C LEU A 10 -18.03 -1.25 -10.08
N SER A 11 -18.05 -1.61 -8.80
CA SER A 11 -17.63 -0.68 -7.75
C SER A 11 -16.17 -0.32 -8.03
N PHE A 12 -15.94 0.87 -8.57
CA PHE A 12 -14.61 1.50 -8.69
C PHE A 12 -14.08 1.90 -7.29
N GLY A 13 -14.20 1.00 -6.33
CA GLY A 13 -13.61 1.14 -5.01
C GLY A 13 -12.14 0.72 -5.04
N CYS A 14 -11.37 1.20 -4.08
CA CYS A 14 -10.00 0.75 -3.86
C CYS A 14 -9.89 -0.71 -3.32
N GLY A 15 -11.02 -1.40 -3.17
CA GLY A 15 -11.10 -2.82 -2.83
C GLY A 15 -10.40 -3.13 -1.50
N ASP A 16 -9.62 -4.21 -1.48
CA ASP A 16 -8.89 -4.61 -0.28
C ASP A 16 -7.91 -3.57 0.24
N LEU A 17 -7.38 -2.70 -0.63
CA LEU A 17 -6.40 -1.69 -0.23
C LEU A 17 -6.98 -0.63 0.72
N CYS A 18 -8.32 -0.57 0.82
CA CYS A 18 -9.03 0.36 1.70
C CYS A 18 -9.84 -0.31 2.81
N ARG A 19 -9.76 -1.63 2.97
CA ARG A 19 -10.39 -2.31 4.11
C ARG A 19 -9.73 -1.85 5.41
N ASP A 20 -10.51 -1.84 6.49
CA ASP A 20 -10.03 -1.42 7.82
C ASP A 20 -8.78 -2.17 8.27
N GLN A 21 -8.68 -3.47 7.93
CA GLN A 21 -7.47 -4.27 8.20
C GLN A 21 -6.23 -3.73 7.47
N ALA A 22 -6.36 -3.29 6.21
CA ALA A 22 -5.24 -2.70 5.49
C ALA A 22 -4.84 -1.35 6.09
N VAL A 23 -5.84 -0.51 6.40
CA VAL A 23 -5.62 0.80 7.07
C VAL A 23 -4.99 0.62 8.46
N ALA A 24 -5.35 -0.45 9.18
CA ALA A 24 -4.75 -0.87 10.44
C ALA A 24 -3.24 -1.16 10.30
N HIS A 25 -2.85 -1.85 9.23
CA HIS A 25 -1.44 -2.11 8.92
C HIS A 25 -0.70 -0.85 8.48
N TYR A 26 -1.31 0.03 7.68
CA TYR A 26 -0.68 1.27 7.22
C TYR A 26 -0.26 2.17 8.37
N ALA A 27 -1.16 2.45 9.33
CA ALA A 27 -0.77 3.31 10.44
C ALA A 27 0.10 2.61 11.49
N TRP A 28 0.09 1.26 11.58
CA TRP A 28 1.10 0.55 12.36
C TRP A 28 2.49 0.74 11.75
N LEU A 29 2.63 0.51 10.44
CA LEU A 29 3.90 0.70 9.72
C LEU A 29 4.40 2.14 9.83
N PHE A 30 3.50 3.11 9.69
CA PHE A 30 3.86 4.52 9.81
C PHE A 30 4.26 4.91 11.23
N ALA A 31 3.63 4.34 12.25
CA ALA A 31 4.05 4.51 13.63
C ALA A 31 5.44 3.92 13.87
N ASP A 32 5.72 2.73 13.35
CA ASP A 32 7.05 2.09 13.42
C ASP A 32 8.13 2.90 12.67
N ALA A 33 7.74 3.65 11.63
CA ALA A 33 8.60 4.61 10.94
C ALA A 33 8.78 5.94 11.70
N GLY A 34 8.21 6.11 12.89
CA GLY A 34 8.25 7.36 13.66
C GLY A 34 7.36 8.46 13.10
N TYR A 35 6.24 8.09 12.48
CA TYR A 35 5.23 9.00 11.91
C TYR A 35 5.78 9.98 10.87
N GLY A 36 6.85 9.59 10.17
CA GLY A 36 7.52 10.42 9.16
C GLY A 36 8.50 11.44 9.73
N HIS A 37 8.61 11.56 11.06
CA HIS A 37 9.55 12.49 11.70
C HIS A 37 11.00 12.02 11.65
N LEU A 38 11.22 10.74 11.38
CA LEU A 38 12.54 10.16 11.21
C LEU A 38 12.86 10.05 9.72
N PRO A 39 14.13 10.24 9.31
CA PRO A 39 14.58 10.04 7.93
C PRO A 39 14.72 8.54 7.60
N ARG A 40 13.71 7.73 7.94
CA ARG A 40 13.72 6.28 7.76
C ARG A 40 12.43 5.84 7.09
N GLU A 41 12.57 5.05 6.04
CA GLU A 41 11.45 4.36 5.43
C GLU A 41 11.30 2.96 6.03
N ARG A 42 10.05 2.55 6.25
CA ARG A 42 9.66 1.18 6.56
C ARG A 42 8.89 0.63 5.39
N ALA A 43 8.97 -0.69 5.21
CA ALA A 43 8.29 -1.35 4.11
C ALA A 43 7.84 -2.75 4.50
N GLY A 44 6.90 -3.30 3.74
CA GLY A 44 6.40 -4.65 3.91
C GLY A 44 5.43 -5.06 2.81
N PHE A 45 4.91 -6.27 2.92
CA PHE A 45 3.91 -6.81 2.01
C PHE A 45 2.55 -6.88 2.69
N LEU A 46 1.52 -6.36 2.03
CA LEU A 46 0.14 -6.62 2.38
C LEU A 46 -0.30 -7.91 1.68
N ILE A 47 -0.79 -8.87 2.46
CA ILE A 47 -1.07 -10.24 2.01
C ILE A 47 -2.55 -10.52 2.22
N ARG A 48 -3.19 -11.13 1.21
CA ARG A 48 -4.54 -11.68 1.34
C ARG A 48 -4.44 -13.16 1.70
N GLU A 49 -4.89 -13.51 2.90
CA GLU A 49 -4.93 -14.90 3.33
C GLU A 49 -6.05 -15.68 2.62
N LYS A 50 -6.00 -17.01 2.70
CA LYS A 50 -6.99 -17.89 2.06
C LYS A 50 -8.42 -17.67 2.56
N ASP A 51 -8.57 -17.24 3.81
CA ASP A 51 -9.86 -16.90 4.42
C ASP A 51 -10.34 -15.48 4.08
N GLY A 52 -9.59 -14.75 3.26
CA GLY A 52 -9.89 -13.38 2.85
C GLY A 52 -9.49 -12.31 3.88
N THR A 53 -8.87 -12.68 5.00
CA THR A 53 -8.27 -11.71 5.93
C THR A 53 -7.03 -11.07 5.34
N LEU A 54 -6.70 -9.86 5.81
CA LEU A 54 -5.50 -9.14 5.39
C LEU A 54 -4.45 -9.13 6.49
N THR A 55 -3.28 -9.68 6.18
CA THR A 55 -2.10 -9.72 7.06
C THR A 55 -0.98 -8.85 6.48
N PHE A 56 0.05 -8.59 7.29
CA PHE A 56 1.16 -7.74 6.89
C PHE A 56 2.50 -8.37 7.28
N ALA A 57 3.42 -8.43 6.32
CA ALA A 57 4.77 -8.94 6.50
C ALA A 57 5.79 -7.78 6.41
N PRO A 58 6.21 -7.18 7.53
CA PRO A 58 7.21 -6.12 7.53
C PRO A 58 8.58 -6.65 7.07
N TRP A 59 9.33 -5.83 6.34
CA TRP A 59 10.71 -6.16 5.98
C TRP A 59 11.58 -6.10 7.23
N LYS A 60 12.49 -7.06 7.36
CA LYS A 60 13.48 -7.06 8.44
C LYS A 60 14.40 -5.85 8.27
N VAL A 61 14.51 -5.07 9.33
CA VAL A 61 15.31 -3.84 9.41
C VAL A 61 16.79 -4.21 9.41
N SER A 62 17.39 -4.41 8.24
CA SER A 62 18.84 -4.61 8.14
C SER A 62 19.57 -3.44 7.51
N ASP A 63 18.92 -2.60 6.68
CA ASP A 63 19.60 -1.50 6.01
C ASP A 63 18.86 -0.16 6.19
N PHE A 64 19.60 0.83 6.71
CA PHE A 64 19.18 2.22 6.82
C PHE A 64 19.00 2.88 5.43
N ALA A 65 18.19 3.93 5.41
CA ALA A 65 17.89 4.85 4.29
C ALA A 65 17.10 4.30 3.09
N SER A 66 17.20 3.01 2.76
CA SER A 66 16.37 2.40 1.72
C SER A 66 16.13 0.94 2.04
N ALA A 67 14.89 0.58 2.33
CA ALA A 67 14.55 -0.80 2.60
C ALA A 67 14.75 -1.59 1.28
N HIS A 68 15.63 -2.58 1.29
CA HIS A 68 15.84 -3.49 0.18
C HIS A 68 15.36 -4.88 0.60
N TYR A 69 14.35 -5.39 -0.07
CA TYR A 69 13.89 -6.74 0.20
C TYR A 69 14.82 -7.77 -0.45
N ARG A 70 15.38 -8.67 0.36
CA ARG A 70 16.11 -9.87 -0.09
C ARG A 70 15.24 -11.10 0.19
N GLY A 71 14.63 -11.65 -0.85
CA GLY A 71 13.72 -12.80 -0.76
C GLY A 71 12.72 -12.85 -1.93
N GLY A 72 11.93 -13.91 -2.00
CA GLY A 72 10.78 -13.99 -2.91
C GLY A 72 9.58 -13.24 -2.33
N VAL A 73 8.79 -12.58 -3.18
CA VAL A 73 7.52 -11.95 -2.75
C VAL A 73 6.62 -13.04 -2.14
N PRO A 74 6.08 -12.86 -0.91
CA PRO A 74 5.20 -13.85 -0.29
C PRO A 74 4.00 -14.19 -1.19
N ALA A 75 3.55 -15.44 -1.13
CA ALA A 75 2.36 -15.86 -1.85
C ALA A 75 1.15 -15.00 -1.42
N ASN A 76 0.25 -14.73 -2.38
CA ASN A 76 -0.94 -13.90 -2.18
C ASN A 76 -0.66 -12.45 -1.72
N THR A 77 0.55 -11.94 -1.93
CA THR A 77 0.82 -10.52 -1.81
C THR A 77 -0.10 -9.75 -2.75
N ILE A 78 -0.80 -8.74 -2.23
CA ILE A 78 -1.69 -7.88 -2.99
C ILE A 78 -1.17 -6.44 -3.12
N ALA A 79 -0.19 -6.05 -2.31
CA ALA A 79 0.52 -4.77 -2.45
C ALA A 79 1.87 -4.80 -1.72
N LEU A 80 2.81 -4.00 -2.24
CA LEU A 80 3.98 -3.55 -1.50
C LEU A 80 3.61 -2.23 -0.82
N VAL A 81 3.93 -2.07 0.45
CA VAL A 81 3.63 -0.86 1.21
C VAL A 81 4.94 -0.33 1.77
N HIS A 82 5.21 0.97 1.60
CA HIS A 82 6.30 1.64 2.28
C HIS A 82 5.92 3.03 2.77
N THR A 83 6.70 3.57 3.70
CA THR A 83 6.45 4.88 4.29
C THR A 83 7.38 5.93 3.71
N HIS A 84 6.90 7.17 3.58
CA HIS A 84 7.76 8.32 3.32
C HIS A 84 7.91 9.21 4.57
N PRO A 85 9.09 9.82 4.76
CA PRO A 85 9.28 10.85 5.79
C PRO A 85 8.54 12.15 5.45
N ASP A 86 8.34 13.02 6.44
CA ASP A 86 7.57 14.27 6.33
C ASP A 86 8.14 15.26 5.29
N PHE A 87 9.44 15.19 5.00
CA PHE A 87 10.10 16.04 4.00
C PHE A 87 10.04 15.47 2.58
N ALA A 88 9.56 14.24 2.40
CA ALA A 88 9.41 13.60 1.10
C ALA A 88 8.00 13.78 0.54
N SER A 89 7.87 13.73 -0.79
CA SER A 89 6.57 13.78 -1.47
C SER A 89 5.66 12.65 -0.98
N PRO A 90 4.35 12.86 -0.74
CA PRO A 90 3.44 11.79 -0.36
C PRO A 90 3.10 10.83 -1.52
N TRP A 91 3.61 11.10 -2.73
CA TRP A 91 3.34 10.34 -3.95
C TRP A 91 4.43 9.31 -4.25
N PRO A 92 4.10 8.20 -4.93
CA PRO A 92 5.08 7.22 -5.36
C PRO A 92 6.06 7.83 -6.36
N SER A 93 7.34 7.48 -6.19
CA SER A 93 8.41 7.88 -7.10
C SER A 93 8.30 7.19 -8.46
N ALA A 94 9.13 7.61 -9.42
CA ALA A 94 9.27 6.90 -10.69
C ALA A 94 9.77 5.45 -10.50
N ARG A 95 10.61 5.22 -9.49
CA ARG A 95 11.10 3.89 -9.11
C ARG A 95 9.97 3.02 -8.59
N ASP A 96 9.08 3.55 -7.76
CA ASP A 96 7.91 2.83 -7.24
C ASP A 96 6.97 2.40 -8.36
N ALA A 97 6.70 3.30 -9.31
CA ALA A 97 5.92 2.94 -10.49
C ALA A 97 6.60 1.87 -11.36
N SER A 98 7.94 1.89 -11.46
CA SER A 98 8.68 0.84 -12.17
C SER A 98 8.62 -0.50 -11.44
N VAL A 99 8.72 -0.50 -10.10
CA VAL A 99 8.55 -1.70 -9.26
C VAL A 99 7.14 -2.25 -9.39
N ALA A 100 6.12 -1.38 -9.33
CA ALA A 100 4.73 -1.79 -9.45
C ALA A 100 4.45 -2.52 -10.77
N ARG A 101 4.95 -1.97 -11.88
CA ARG A 101 4.88 -2.62 -13.20
C ARG A 101 5.63 -3.94 -13.24
N ARG A 102 6.89 -3.95 -12.77
CA ARG A 102 7.76 -5.13 -12.81
C ARG A 102 7.20 -6.30 -12.01
N LEU A 103 6.62 -6.03 -10.85
CA LEU A 103 6.08 -7.06 -9.96
C LEU A 103 4.61 -7.38 -10.24
N ALA A 104 3.95 -6.64 -11.13
CA ALA A 104 2.50 -6.68 -11.33
C ALA A 104 1.72 -6.50 -10.01
N LEU A 105 2.22 -5.64 -9.13
CA LEU A 105 1.64 -5.36 -7.81
C LEU A 105 1.52 -3.85 -7.59
N PRO A 106 0.45 -3.37 -6.92
CA PRO A 106 0.41 -2.00 -6.42
C PRO A 106 1.57 -1.71 -5.46
N VAL A 107 2.13 -0.51 -5.55
CA VAL A 107 3.07 0.05 -4.57
C VAL A 107 2.40 1.21 -3.86
N ILE A 108 2.20 1.06 -2.55
CA ILE A 108 1.51 2.01 -1.68
C ILE A 108 2.53 2.82 -0.89
N VAL A 109 2.39 4.13 -0.94
CA VAL A 109 3.14 5.07 -0.11
C VAL A 109 2.24 5.53 1.03
N VAL A 110 2.71 5.35 2.26
CA VAL A 110 2.08 5.84 3.47
C VAL A 110 2.87 7.05 3.97
N SER A 111 2.19 8.19 4.07
CA SER A 111 2.79 9.43 4.56
C SER A 111 1.87 10.12 5.57
N LYS A 112 2.35 11.20 6.16
CA LYS A 112 1.53 12.03 7.07
C LYS A 112 0.31 12.63 6.38
N ASP A 113 0.46 13.04 5.13
CA ASP A 113 -0.56 13.80 4.41
C ASP A 113 -1.51 12.92 3.61
N ALA A 114 -1.07 11.75 3.15
CA ALA A 114 -1.89 10.86 2.35
C ALA A 114 -1.39 9.41 2.36
N VAL A 115 -2.27 8.50 1.96
CA VAL A 115 -1.92 7.17 1.47
C VAL A 115 -2.18 7.18 -0.03
N THR A 116 -1.13 7.01 -0.81
CA THR A 116 -1.19 7.03 -2.28
C THR A 116 -0.69 5.71 -2.86
N VAL A 117 -1.02 5.43 -4.11
CA VAL A 117 -0.66 4.17 -4.76
C VAL A 117 -0.22 4.39 -6.20
N ALA A 118 0.80 3.64 -6.62
CA ALA A 118 1.13 3.40 -8.02
C ALA A 118 0.67 1.99 -8.39
N MET A 119 -0.20 1.91 -9.38
CA MET A 119 -0.74 0.65 -9.90
C MET A 119 0.19 0.08 -10.98
N SER A 120 0.07 -1.24 -11.23
CA SER A 120 0.86 -1.94 -12.23
C SER A 120 0.52 -1.57 -13.67
N ASP A 121 -0.62 -0.92 -13.92
CA ASP A 121 -0.98 -0.35 -15.23
C ASP A 121 -0.36 1.04 -15.47
N GLY A 122 0.40 1.57 -14.50
CA GLY A 122 1.02 2.89 -14.56
C GLY A 122 0.17 4.02 -14.00
N THR A 123 -1.09 3.77 -13.63
CA THR A 123 -1.93 4.77 -12.96
C THR A 123 -1.42 5.07 -11.55
N ARG A 124 -1.66 6.30 -11.10
CA ARG A 124 -1.40 6.73 -9.73
C ARG A 124 -2.64 7.38 -9.16
N ARG A 125 -2.95 7.11 -7.90
CA ARG A 125 -4.11 7.72 -7.23
C ARG A 125 -3.90 7.85 -5.74
N GLU A 126 -4.65 8.75 -5.15
CA GLU A 126 -4.83 8.82 -3.70
C GLU A 126 -5.84 7.75 -3.26
N LEU A 127 -5.53 7.01 -2.21
CA LEU A 127 -6.46 6.10 -1.53
C LEU A 127 -7.14 6.83 -0.37
N PHE A 128 -6.36 7.60 0.38
CA PHE A 128 -6.83 8.41 1.49
C PHE A 128 -6.03 9.71 1.55
N GLY A 129 -6.72 10.84 1.71
CA GLY A 129 -6.10 12.15 1.83
C GLY A 129 -5.75 12.53 3.28
N ARG A 130 -5.66 13.84 3.50
CA ARG A 130 -5.29 14.41 4.80
C ARG A 130 -6.24 13.93 5.89
N GLY A 131 -5.67 13.44 6.99
CA GLY A 131 -6.45 12.96 8.14
C GLY A 131 -6.83 11.48 8.08
N TRP A 132 -6.33 10.71 7.11
CA TRP A 132 -6.56 9.26 6.98
C TRP A 132 -6.32 8.46 8.27
N ARG A 133 -5.46 8.95 9.18
CA ARG A 133 -5.19 8.33 10.48
C ARG A 133 -6.36 8.41 11.47
N ARG A 134 -7.35 9.28 11.23
CA ARG A 134 -8.56 9.45 12.06
C ARG A 134 -9.70 8.52 11.65
N LEU A 135 -9.50 7.69 10.63
CA LEU A 135 -10.47 6.69 10.18
C LEU A 135 -10.44 5.43 11.08
N ARG A 136 -10.08 5.59 12.36
CA ARG A 136 -9.96 4.52 13.36
C ARG A 136 -10.76 4.89 14.60
#